data_AF-A0A316P038-F1
#
_entry.id   AF-A0A316P038-F1
#
_cell.length_a   1.000
_cell.length_b   1.000
_cell.length_c   1.000
_cell.angle_alpha   90.00
_cell.angle_beta   90.00
_cell.angle_gamma   90.00
#
_symmetry.space_group_name_H-M   'P 1'
#
loop_
_entity.id
_entity.type
_entity.pdbx_description
1 polymer ?
#
loop_
_entity_poly.entity_id
_entity_poly.type
_entity_poly.pdbx_seq_one_letter_code
_entity_poly.pdbx_strand_id
1 'polypeptide(L)'
;MQILQYKRRRRAVMASTLNIRIDSALKERGDKVLKENGISVTEAIRTLWETLAKTHELPEFLQNQDPKKEVMRKKLDAIELLGALPATRFSNMSDDELRDMQYEEKLREYEALA
;
A
#
# COMPACT_ATOMS: atom_id res chain seq x y z
N MET A 1 -38.84 46.01 -13.86
CA MET A 1 -38.93 44.59 -13.43
C MET A 1 -37.92 43.79 -14.26
N GLN A 2 -36.71 43.62 -13.75
CA GLN A 2 -35.61 42.97 -14.48
C GLN A 2 -35.36 41.59 -13.88
N ILE A 3 -35.67 40.54 -14.65
CA ILE A 3 -35.60 39.15 -14.21
C ILE A 3 -34.12 38.77 -14.12
N LEU A 4 -33.63 38.60 -12.89
CA LEU A 4 -32.27 38.18 -12.57
C LEU A 4 -32.08 36.72 -13.00
N GLN A 5 -31.45 36.54 -14.17
CA GLN A 5 -31.05 35.23 -14.69
C GLN A 5 -30.04 34.59 -13.73
N TYR A 6 -30.51 33.73 -12.84
CA TYR A 6 -29.65 32.98 -11.91
C TYR A 6 -28.87 31.92 -12.71
N LYS A 7 -27.67 32.29 -13.14
CA LYS A 7 -26.75 31.44 -13.89
C LYS A 7 -26.27 30.31 -12.96
N ARG A 8 -27.03 29.22 -12.91
CA ARG A 8 -26.73 27.99 -12.17
C ARG A 8 -25.38 27.45 -12.68
N ARG A 9 -24.29 27.69 -11.95
CA ARG A 9 -22.98 27.09 -12.23
C ARG A 9 -23.13 25.57 -12.14
N ARG A 10 -23.30 24.90 -13.29
CA ARG A 10 -23.12 23.44 -13.36
C ARG A 10 -21.65 23.18 -13.03
N ARG A 11 -21.38 22.60 -11.86
CA ARG A 11 -20.05 22.04 -11.58
C ARG A 11 -19.73 21.08 -12.73
N ALA A 12 -18.64 21.34 -13.45
CA ALA A 12 -18.15 20.41 -14.45
C ALA A 12 -17.80 19.11 -13.71
N VAL A 13 -18.52 18.04 -14.02
CA VAL A 13 -18.14 16.70 -13.54
C VAL A 13 -16.88 16.35 -14.32
N MET A 14 -15.72 16.49 -13.67
CA MET A 14 -14.46 16.04 -14.25
C MET A 14 -14.49 14.51 -14.28
N ALA A 15 -14.79 13.96 -15.45
CA ALA A 15 -14.73 12.53 -15.67
C ALA A 15 -13.27 12.08 -15.68
N SER A 16 -12.95 11.09 -14.86
CA SER A 16 -11.65 10.41 -14.86
C SER A 16 -11.83 8.98 -15.34
N THR A 17 -10.85 8.44 -16.07
CA THR A 17 -10.90 7.09 -16.63
C THR A 17 -10.04 6.13 -15.81
N LEU A 18 -10.53 4.91 -15.62
CA LEU A 18 -9.78 3.82 -14.98
C LEU A 18 -9.52 2.74 -16.03
N ASN A 19 -8.24 2.50 -16.35
CA ASN A 19 -7.83 1.44 -17.26
C ASN A 19 -7.03 0.39 -16.48
N ILE A 20 -7.47 -0.86 -16.51
CA ILE A 20 -6.85 -1.97 -15.79
C ILE A 20 -6.65 -3.13 -16.76
N ARG A 21 -5.46 -3.74 -16.72
CA ARG A 21 -5.19 -5.01 -17.40
C ARG A 21 -5.51 -6.14 -16.43
N ILE A 22 -6.36 -7.05 -16.88
CA ILE A 22 -6.80 -8.22 -16.12
C ILE A 22 -6.79 -9.43 -17.06
N ASP A 23 -6.51 -10.60 -16.51
CA ASP A 23 -6.65 -11.87 -17.24
C ASP A 23 -8.08 -12.03 -17.79
N SER A 24 -8.19 -12.54 -19.02
CA SER A 24 -9.46 -12.66 -19.73
C SER A 24 -10.40 -13.66 -19.07
N ALA A 25 -9.88 -14.80 -18.61
CA ALA A 25 -10.69 -15.82 -17.93
C ALA A 25 -11.16 -15.34 -16.55
N LEU A 26 -10.32 -14.59 -15.83
CA LEU A 26 -10.71 -13.95 -14.58
C LEU A 26 -11.82 -12.92 -14.80
N LYS A 27 -11.69 -12.08 -15.83
CA LYS A 27 -12.72 -11.10 -16.20
C LYS A 27 -14.05 -11.78 -16.52
N GLU A 28 -14.03 -12.83 -17.32
CA GLU A 28 -15.25 -13.55 -17.72
C GLU A 28 -15.98 -14.16 -16.52
N ARG A 29 -15.25 -14.82 -15.61
CA ARG A 29 -15.84 -15.37 -14.38
C ARG A 29 -16.47 -14.28 -13.51
N GLY A 30 -15.78 -13.15 -13.34
CA GLY A 30 -16.29 -12.00 -12.59
C GLY A 30 -17.53 -11.38 -13.24
N ASP A 31 -17.48 -11.15 -14.56
CA ASP A 31 -18.60 -10.62 -15.34
C ASP A 31 -19.85 -11.50 -15.21
N LYS A 32 -19.67 -12.84 -15.19
CA LYS A 32 -20.78 -13.77 -15.04
C LYS A 32 -21.50 -13.57 -13.70
N VAL A 33 -20.75 -13.55 -12.59
CA VAL A 33 -21.30 -13.35 -11.25
C VAL A 33 -22.00 -11.99 -11.15
N LEU A 34 -21.39 -10.94 -11.69
CA LEU A 34 -21.97 -9.60 -11.67
C LEU A 34 -23.28 -9.54 -12.48
N LYS A 35 -23.31 -10.16 -13.66
CA LYS A 35 -24.51 -10.27 -14.51
C LYS A 35 -25.63 -11.06 -13.83
N GLU A 36 -25.31 -12.17 -13.16
CA GLU A 36 -26.28 -12.97 -12.39
C GLU A 36 -26.94 -12.16 -11.28
N ASN A 37 -26.24 -11.16 -10.73
CA ASN A 37 -26.76 -10.24 -9.72
C ASN A 37 -27.31 -8.93 -10.31
N GLY A 38 -27.36 -8.79 -11.63
CA GLY A 38 -27.87 -7.59 -12.31
C GLY A 38 -26.99 -6.35 -12.19
N ILE A 39 -25.75 -6.49 -11.72
CA ILE A 39 -24.83 -5.38 -11.47
C ILE A 39 -23.84 -5.28 -12.64
N SER A 40 -23.60 -4.06 -13.13
CA SER A 40 -22.55 -3.84 -14.14
C SER A 40 -21.18 -3.75 -13.49
N VAL A 41 -20.12 -4.12 -14.22
CA VAL A 41 -18.73 -4.00 -13.76
C VAL A 41 -18.40 -2.56 -13.35
N THR A 42 -18.83 -1.59 -14.14
CA THR A 42 -18.60 -0.16 -13.86
C THR A 42 -19.29 0.28 -12.58
N GLU A 43 -20.50 -0.20 -12.32
CA GLU A 43 -21.26 0.12 -11.12
C GLU A 43 -20.66 -0.54 -9.87
N ALA A 44 -20.20 -1.79 -9.98
CA ALA A 44 -19.48 -2.47 -8.91
C ALA A 44 -18.19 -1.72 -8.53
N ILE A 45 -17.37 -1.33 -9.53
CA ILE A 45 -16.15 -0.55 -9.30
C ILE A 45 -16.47 0.82 -8.71
N ARG A 46 -17.50 1.51 -9.24
CA ARG A 46 -17.91 2.81 -8.73
C ARG A 46 -18.35 2.73 -7.27
N THR A 47 -19.15 1.73 -6.93
CA THR A 47 -19.63 1.50 -5.57
C THR A 47 -18.45 1.23 -4.63
N LEU A 48 -17.49 0.41 -5.06
CA LEU A 48 -16.26 0.16 -4.31
C LEU A 48 -15.46 1.45 -4.08
N TRP A 49 -15.31 2.31 -5.09
CA TRP A 49 -14.58 3.57 -4.94
C TRP A 49 -15.34 4.55 -4.04
N GLU A 50 -16.67 4.57 -4.13
CA GLU A 50 -17.51 5.39 -3.26
C GLU A 50 -17.48 4.92 -1.81
N THR A 51 -17.44 3.61 -1.54
CA THR A 51 -17.30 3.09 -0.17
C THR A 51 -15.93 3.43 0.39
N LEU A 52 -14.85 3.19 -0.36
CA LEU A 52 -13.49 3.57 0.04
C LEU A 52 -13.37 5.07 0.36
N ALA A 53 -13.96 5.93 -0.47
CA ALA A 53 -13.92 7.38 -0.26
C ALA A 53 -14.77 7.84 0.94
N LYS A 54 -15.82 7.09 1.31
CA LYS A 54 -16.68 7.42 2.45
C LYS A 54 -16.08 6.93 3.76
N THR A 55 -15.73 5.65 3.84
CA THR A 55 -15.29 5.01 5.08
C THR A 55 -13.82 5.27 5.39
N HIS A 56 -13.00 5.59 4.37
CA HIS A 56 -11.53 5.65 4.48
C HIS A 56 -10.90 4.34 5.00
N GLU A 57 -11.64 3.24 4.94
CA GLU A 57 -11.20 1.92 5.39
C GLU A 57 -11.18 0.96 4.22
N LEU A 58 -10.15 0.12 4.16
CA LEU A 58 -10.08 -0.94 3.14
C LEU A 58 -11.06 -2.06 3.50
N PRO A 59 -11.88 -2.54 2.56
CA PRO A 59 -12.65 -3.77 2.73
C PRO A 59 -11.77 -4.94 3.17
N GLU A 60 -12.31 -5.84 3.98
CA GLU A 60 -11.57 -6.97 4.57
C GLU A 60 -10.85 -7.84 3.53
N PHE A 61 -11.47 -8.07 2.37
CA PHE A 61 -10.85 -8.83 1.27
C PHE A 61 -9.63 -8.13 0.64
N LEU A 62 -9.48 -6.81 0.80
CA LEU A 62 -8.30 -6.05 0.40
C LEU A 62 -7.29 -5.88 1.54
N GLN A 63 -7.71 -5.92 2.80
CA GLN A 63 -6.82 -5.81 3.96
C GLN A 63 -5.78 -6.96 4.02
N ASN A 64 -6.15 -8.14 3.55
CA ASN A 64 -5.25 -9.30 3.52
C ASN A 64 -4.32 -9.35 2.30
N GLN A 65 -4.49 -8.44 1.33
CA GLN A 65 -3.62 -8.31 0.16
C GLN A 65 -2.45 -7.36 0.40
N ASP A 66 -2.23 -6.92 1.64
CA ASP A 66 -1.25 -5.90 1.99
C ASP A 66 0.16 -6.28 1.50
N PRO A 67 0.65 -5.70 0.39
CA PRO A 67 1.97 -6.05 -0.13
C PRO A 67 3.06 -5.58 0.85
N LYS A 68 2.74 -4.66 1.77
CA LYS A 68 3.66 -4.21 2.82
C LYS A 68 3.93 -5.31 3.85
N LYS A 69 2.96 -6.16 4.18
CA LYS A 69 3.18 -7.31 5.07
C LYS A 69 4.04 -8.38 4.39
N GLU A 70 3.86 -8.59 3.08
CA GLU A 70 4.68 -9.54 2.33
C GLU A 70 6.13 -9.03 2.12
N VAL A 71 6.31 -7.74 1.84
CA VAL A 71 7.64 -7.12 1.77
C VAL A 71 8.32 -7.07 3.13
N MET A 72 7.58 -6.82 4.22
CA MET A 72 8.12 -6.85 5.58
C MET A 72 8.50 -8.26 6.01
N ARG A 73 7.70 -9.28 5.66
CA ARG A 73 8.06 -10.70 5.82
C ARG A 73 9.31 -11.06 5.04
N LYS A 74 9.39 -10.70 3.75
CA LYS A 74 10.59 -10.94 2.92
C LYS A 74 11.83 -10.20 3.44
N LYS A 75 11.67 -9.00 4.03
CA LYS A 75 12.77 -8.28 4.69
C LYS A 75 13.20 -8.94 5.99
N LEU A 76 12.26 -9.43 6.80
CA LEU A 76 12.55 -10.21 8.01
C LEU A 76 13.24 -11.53 7.67
N ASP A 77 12.75 -12.28 6.68
CA ASP A 77 13.37 -13.51 6.20
C ASP A 77 14.78 -13.24 5.63
N ALA A 78 14.99 -12.13 4.92
CA ALA A 78 16.30 -11.74 4.45
C ALA A 78 17.25 -11.36 5.60
N ILE A 79 16.75 -10.72 6.65
CA ILE A 79 17.52 -10.41 7.87
C ILE A 79 17.82 -11.69 8.66
N GLU A 80 16.91 -12.67 8.69
CA GLU A 80 17.12 -13.99 9.31
C GLU A 80 18.12 -14.84 8.52
N LEU A 81 18.06 -14.78 7.17
CA LEU A 81 18.98 -15.47 6.26
C LEU A 81 20.38 -14.83 6.26
N LEU A 82 20.49 -13.50 6.36
CA LEU A 82 21.75 -12.81 6.67
C LEU A 82 22.16 -12.97 8.15
N GLY A 83 21.19 -13.33 9.00
CA GLY A 83 21.27 -13.46 10.45
C GLY A 83 21.80 -14.80 10.93
N ALA A 84 22.79 -15.37 10.24
CA ALA A 84 23.73 -16.32 10.83
C ALA A 84 24.60 -15.69 11.96
N LEU A 85 24.12 -14.61 12.59
CA LEU A 85 24.58 -14.06 13.83
C LEU A 85 23.33 -13.87 14.71
N PRO A 86 23.33 -14.41 15.93
CA PRO A 86 22.13 -14.41 16.76
C PRO A 86 21.71 -12.96 17.03
N ALA A 87 20.47 -12.63 16.64
CA ALA A 87 19.82 -11.34 16.90
C ALA A 87 19.84 -10.96 18.40
N THR A 88 20.21 -11.88 19.29
CA THR A 88 20.42 -11.66 20.72
C THR A 88 21.66 -10.83 21.07
N ARG A 89 22.59 -10.58 20.12
CA ARG A 89 23.80 -9.78 20.42
C ARG A 89 23.54 -8.27 20.47
N PHE A 90 22.54 -7.80 19.73
CA PHE A 90 22.28 -6.36 19.54
C PHE A 90 20.85 -5.94 19.88
N SER A 91 19.94 -6.90 20.13
CA SER A 91 18.52 -6.61 20.44
C SER A 91 18.30 -5.89 21.78
N ASN A 92 19.28 -5.92 22.67
CA ASN A 92 19.21 -5.24 23.97
C ASN A 92 19.93 -3.88 23.99
N MET A 93 20.50 -3.46 22.86
CA MET A 93 21.20 -2.18 22.75
C MET A 93 20.33 -1.15 22.06
N SER A 94 20.27 0.04 22.64
CA SER A 94 19.56 1.17 22.05
C SER A 94 20.28 1.65 20.79
N ASP A 95 19.57 2.34 19.89
CA ASP A 95 20.12 2.80 18.61
C ASP A 95 21.35 3.71 18.77
N ASP A 96 21.42 4.47 19.88
CA ASP A 96 22.61 5.25 20.25
C ASP A 96 23.81 4.37 20.64
N GLU A 97 23.59 3.31 21.42
CA GLU A 97 24.67 2.41 21.86
C GLU A 97 25.29 1.63 20.69
N LEU A 98 24.49 1.34 19.66
CA LEU A 98 24.97 0.71 18.43
C LEU A 98 25.86 1.65 17.61
N ARG A 99 25.52 2.94 17.56
CA ARG A 99 26.34 3.96 16.89
C ARG A 99 27.68 4.11 17.59
N ASP A 100 27.68 4.19 18.92
CA ASP A 100 28.91 4.37 19.70
C ASP A 100 29.87 3.18 19.52
N MET A 101 29.36 1.94 19.49
CA MET A 101 30.19 0.78 19.17
C MET A 101 30.80 0.83 17.76
N GLN A 102 30.04 1.28 16.76
CA GLN A 102 30.55 1.40 15.39
C GLN A 102 31.64 2.47 15.27
N TYR A 103 31.52 3.56 16.04
CA TYR A 103 32.55 4.59 16.11
C TYR A 103 33.84 4.07 16.76
N GLU A 104 33.72 3.33 17.85
CA GLU A 104 34.86 2.70 18.55
C GLU A 104 35.57 1.66 17.68
N GLU A 105 34.82 0.85 16.93
CA GLU A 105 35.40 -0.13 16.01
C GLU A 105 36.14 0.55 14.85
N LYS A 106 35.55 1.60 14.26
CA LYS A 106 36.22 2.39 13.23
C LYS A 106 37.46 3.10 13.75
N LEU A 107 37.43 3.61 14.99
CA LEU A 107 38.57 4.27 15.60
C LEU A 107 39.75 3.29 15.72
N ARG A 108 39.50 2.04 16.13
CA ARG A 108 40.51 0.98 16.15
C ARG A 108 41.08 0.65 14.77
N GLU A 109 40.25 0.64 13.73
CA GLU A 109 40.74 0.42 12.36
C GLU A 109 41.66 1.55 11.91
N TYR A 110 41.35 2.81 12.27
CA TYR A 110 42.23 3.95 11.98
C TYR A 110 43.55 3.88 12.77
N GLU A 111 43.51 3.48 14.05
CA GLU A 111 44.71 3.32 14.87
C GLU A 111 45.59 2.16 14.43
N ALA A 112 45.00 1.09 13.88
CA ALA A 112 45.75 -0.04 13.31
C ALA A 112 46.43 0.27 11.96
N LEU A 113 46.05 1.39 11.33
CA LEU A 113 46.59 1.87 10.06
C LEU A 113 47.61 3.02 10.22
N ALA A 114 47.90 3.43 11.46
CA ALA A 114 48.93 4.42 11.81
C ALA A 114 50.22 3.75 12.29
#